data_AF-A0A2A2LNM0-F1
#
_entry.id   AF-A0A2A2LNM0-F1
#
_cell.length_a   1.000
_cell.length_b   1.000
_cell.length_c   1.000
_cell.angle_alpha   90.00
_cell.angle_beta   90.00
_cell.angle_gamma   90.00
#
_symmetry.space_group_name_H-M   'P 1'
#
loop_
_entity.id
_entity.type
_entity.pdbx_description
1 polymer ?
#
loop_
_entity_poly.entity_id
_entity_poly.type
_entity_poly.pdbx_seq_one_letter_code
_entity_poly.pdbx_strand_id
1 'polypeptide(L)'
;MTEYLCSFPKFQAPNTKMYILITHESDDSVPIGLCGNESVKILGDPYLINWYATNADYSHSKLTNIPIGMALDYLPYGNVTTMQRAVENYNDPDHLTPTWFVSGDLYEAFLREMGNSRFVLSPRGRGIDCYRTWEAIIMGSIPIVPDTVIRDVYKNERVLIMDDLTNNFTPRRYLTLEANGGRLGNQLFRVLSGFGIAKTLNRVNNFWVPSNYIPHVEPLRQQLEQIFPLLNSSYIISDIDDNGYPDFIKYGYYKGDWTCCIYESPEK
;
A
#
# COMPACT_ATOMS: atom_id res chain seq x y z
N MET A 1 25.43 -0.22 -5.00
CA MET A 1 26.09 -1.44 -4.44
C MET A 1 25.71 -2.71 -5.22
N THR A 2 24.42 -2.96 -5.41
CA THR A 2 23.87 -4.06 -6.21
C THR A 2 24.09 -3.93 -7.73
N GLU A 3 24.47 -2.76 -8.23
CA GLU A 3 24.86 -2.52 -9.64
C GLU A 3 26.04 -3.39 -10.09
N TYR A 4 26.93 -3.74 -9.16
CA TYR A 4 28.08 -4.62 -9.43
C TYR A 4 27.70 -6.11 -9.43
N LEU A 5 26.49 -6.44 -8.98
CA LEU A 5 26.01 -7.82 -8.90
C LEU A 5 25.98 -8.48 -10.27
N CYS A 6 25.68 -7.72 -11.34
CA CYS A 6 25.62 -8.25 -12.70
C CYS A 6 27.01 -8.70 -13.21
N SER A 7 28.07 -8.13 -12.65
CA SER A 7 29.45 -8.47 -13.00
C SER A 7 30.10 -9.39 -11.97
N PHE A 8 29.48 -9.60 -10.80
CA PHE A 8 30.03 -10.42 -9.72
C PHE A 8 30.46 -11.83 -10.16
N PRO A 9 29.68 -12.58 -10.98
CA PRO A 9 30.12 -13.90 -11.45
C PRO A 9 31.46 -13.87 -12.20
N LYS A 10 31.77 -12.78 -12.92
CA LYS A 10 33.05 -12.61 -13.63
C LYS A 10 34.21 -12.44 -12.64
N PHE A 11 33.98 -11.73 -11.54
CA PHE A 11 34.98 -11.55 -10.47
C PHE A 11 35.18 -12.82 -9.64
N GLN A 12 34.11 -13.60 -9.42
CA GLN A 12 34.16 -14.82 -8.61
C GLN A 12 34.68 -16.04 -9.39
N ALA A 13 34.48 -16.13 -10.70
CA ALA A 13 34.92 -17.26 -11.52
C ALA A 13 36.36 -17.77 -11.28
N PRO A 14 37.39 -16.92 -11.10
CA PRO A 14 38.75 -17.39 -10.80
C PRO A 14 38.98 -17.79 -9.33
N ASN A 15 38.02 -17.59 -8.44
CA ASN A 15 38.16 -17.80 -7.00
C ASN A 15 37.36 -19.02 -6.53
N THR A 16 38.04 -19.98 -5.92
CA THR A 16 37.44 -21.22 -5.38
C THR A 16 37.30 -21.20 -3.86
N LYS A 17 37.47 -20.04 -3.23
CA LYS A 17 37.28 -19.92 -1.78
C LYS A 17 35.81 -19.80 -1.45
N MET A 18 35.39 -20.53 -0.42
CA MET A 18 34.08 -20.37 0.20
C MET A 18 33.86 -18.92 0.64
N TYR A 19 32.67 -18.37 0.42
CA TYR A 19 32.36 -16.97 0.72
C TYR A 19 30.94 -16.76 1.20
N ILE A 20 30.75 -15.63 1.89
CA ILE A 20 29.44 -15.06 2.23
C ILE A 20 29.30 -13.78 1.42
N LEU A 21 28.18 -13.64 0.72
CA LEU A 21 27.86 -12.41 -0.01
C LEU A 21 26.91 -11.55 0.83
N ILE A 22 27.17 -10.25 0.90
CA ILE A 22 26.28 -9.29 1.57
C ILE A 22 25.97 -8.17 0.57
N THR A 23 24.69 -7.88 0.38
CA THR A 23 24.23 -6.76 -0.45
C THR A 23 23.22 -5.92 0.33
N HIS A 24 23.44 -4.62 0.40
CA HIS A 24 22.60 -3.66 1.14
C HIS A 24 22.42 -2.38 0.31
N GLU A 25 21.53 -1.48 0.75
CA GLU A 25 21.30 -0.16 0.16
C GLU A 25 20.97 -0.22 -1.35
N SER A 26 19.87 -0.88 -1.69
CA SER A 26 19.33 -0.84 -3.05
C SER A 26 17.83 -0.90 -3.08
N ASP A 27 17.26 -0.08 -3.94
CA ASP A 27 15.84 -0.12 -4.28
C ASP A 27 15.45 -1.36 -5.08
N ASP A 28 16.39 -1.96 -5.82
CA ASP A 28 16.12 -3.08 -6.69
C ASP A 28 16.22 -4.40 -5.92
N SER A 29 15.24 -5.27 -6.13
CA SER A 29 15.18 -6.56 -5.44
C SER A 29 16.25 -7.52 -5.96
N VAL A 30 16.78 -8.37 -5.08
CA VAL A 30 17.72 -9.43 -5.47
C VAL A 30 17.04 -10.80 -5.40
N PRO A 31 17.53 -11.80 -6.17
CA PRO A 31 18.55 -11.69 -7.20
C PRO A 31 18.04 -11.00 -8.47
N ILE A 32 16.75 -11.10 -8.80
CA ILE A 32 16.27 -10.87 -10.17
C ILE A 32 16.27 -9.38 -10.60
N GLY A 33 15.93 -8.45 -9.69
CA GLY A 33 15.51 -7.09 -10.05
C GLY A 33 16.51 -6.29 -10.90
N LEU A 34 17.82 -6.39 -10.62
CA LEU A 34 18.85 -5.61 -11.33
C LEU A 34 19.40 -6.27 -12.59
N CYS A 35 19.62 -7.59 -12.55
CA CYS A 35 20.40 -8.31 -13.57
C CYS A 35 19.61 -9.45 -14.22
N GLY A 36 18.30 -9.52 -13.96
CA GLY A 36 17.47 -10.65 -14.36
C GLY A 36 18.01 -11.97 -13.81
N ASN A 37 18.06 -12.99 -14.68
CA ASN A 37 18.47 -14.33 -14.28
C ASN A 37 20.00 -14.50 -14.08
N GLU A 38 20.82 -13.49 -14.38
CA GLU A 38 22.28 -13.64 -14.27
C GLU A 38 22.76 -13.73 -12.82
N SER A 39 22.20 -12.90 -11.94
CA SER A 39 22.45 -12.91 -10.50
C SER A 39 21.88 -14.15 -9.80
N VAL A 40 20.85 -14.80 -10.38
CA VAL A 40 20.34 -16.09 -9.87
C VAL A 40 21.43 -17.17 -9.92
N LYS A 41 22.36 -17.10 -10.89
CA LYS A 41 23.48 -18.05 -11.00
C LYS A 41 24.39 -18.03 -9.77
N ILE A 42 24.46 -16.91 -9.05
CA ILE A 42 25.25 -16.78 -7.81
C ILE A 42 24.73 -17.77 -6.75
N LEU A 43 23.42 -17.99 -6.69
CA LEU A 43 22.81 -18.95 -5.74
C LEU A 43 23.22 -20.40 -6.02
N GLY A 44 23.58 -20.71 -7.28
CA GLY A 44 24.08 -22.01 -7.70
C GLY A 44 25.59 -22.19 -7.52
N ASP A 45 26.32 -21.17 -7.07
CA ASP A 45 27.76 -21.26 -6.85
C ASP A 45 28.07 -22.26 -5.71
N PRO A 46 28.88 -23.31 -5.95
CA PRO A 46 29.25 -24.27 -4.92
C PRO A 46 30.05 -23.64 -3.77
N TYR A 47 30.70 -22.51 -4.01
CA TYR A 47 31.50 -21.80 -3.01
C TYR A 47 30.69 -20.77 -2.21
N LEU A 48 29.46 -20.44 -2.62
CA LEU A 48 28.58 -19.59 -1.83
C LEU A 48 28.11 -20.37 -0.59
N ILE A 49 28.47 -19.88 0.60
CA ILE A 49 27.94 -20.35 1.88
C ILE A 49 26.53 -19.79 2.08
N ASN A 50 26.39 -18.47 2.02
CA ASN A 50 25.11 -17.76 2.12
C ASN A 50 25.19 -16.37 1.52
N TRP A 51 24.06 -15.84 1.08
CA TRP A 51 23.89 -14.48 0.61
C TRP A 51 22.89 -13.75 1.51
N TYR A 52 23.35 -12.75 2.23
CA TYR A 52 22.51 -11.85 3.03
C TYR A 52 22.15 -10.60 2.22
N ALA A 53 20.86 -10.30 2.09
CA ALA A 53 20.44 -9.17 1.28
C ALA A 53 19.19 -8.44 1.78
N THR A 54 19.17 -7.13 1.61
CA THR A 54 17.93 -6.34 1.67
C THR A 54 17.11 -6.57 0.40
N ASN A 55 15.78 -6.44 0.47
CA ASN A 55 14.90 -6.60 -0.69
C ASN A 55 15.09 -7.93 -1.45
N ALA A 56 15.35 -9.04 -0.76
CA ALA A 56 15.50 -10.33 -1.42
C ALA A 56 14.12 -10.95 -1.69
N ASP A 57 13.49 -10.57 -2.81
CA ASP A 57 12.18 -11.07 -3.26
C ASP A 57 12.31 -12.44 -3.97
N TYR A 58 13.02 -13.38 -3.34
CA TYR A 58 13.23 -14.71 -3.86
C TYR A 58 13.50 -15.72 -2.74
N SER A 59 12.90 -16.91 -2.84
CA SER A 59 13.08 -17.97 -1.86
C SER A 59 14.22 -18.91 -2.30
N HIS A 60 15.27 -19.01 -1.47
CA HIS A 60 16.38 -19.93 -1.70
C HIS A 60 17.10 -20.25 -0.39
N SER A 61 17.60 -21.47 -0.22
CA SER A 61 18.25 -21.92 1.02
C SER A 61 19.56 -21.17 1.36
N LYS A 62 20.22 -20.62 0.34
CA LYS A 62 21.42 -19.77 0.45
C LYS A 62 21.14 -18.27 0.34
N LEU A 63 19.87 -17.84 0.39
CA LEU A 63 19.50 -16.44 0.36
C LEU A 63 18.73 -16.11 1.62
N THR A 64 19.24 -15.16 2.39
CA THR A 64 18.64 -14.75 3.66
C THR A 64 18.36 -13.25 3.61
N ASN A 65 17.10 -12.91 3.86
CA ASN A 65 16.72 -11.52 3.97
C ASN A 65 17.32 -10.90 5.24
N ILE A 66 17.85 -9.69 5.09
CA ILE A 66 18.22 -8.80 6.20
C ILE A 66 17.35 -7.54 6.14
N PRO A 67 17.04 -6.92 7.29
CA PRO A 67 16.22 -5.73 7.33
C PRO A 67 16.86 -4.57 6.57
N ILE A 68 16.08 -3.82 5.79
CA ILE A 68 16.55 -2.57 5.15
C ILE A 68 16.80 -1.46 6.18
N GLY A 69 16.14 -1.54 7.34
CA GLY A 69 16.36 -0.64 8.46
C GLY A 69 15.89 0.79 8.19
N MET A 70 16.74 1.76 8.48
CA MET A 70 16.46 3.19 8.36
C MET A 70 17.09 3.78 7.11
N ALA A 71 16.45 4.81 6.57
CA ALA A 71 17.00 5.54 5.43
C ALA A 71 18.31 6.26 5.82
N LEU A 72 19.12 6.55 4.80
CA LEU A 72 20.39 7.26 4.95
C LEU A 72 20.18 8.66 5.52
N ASP A 73 21.06 9.09 6.42
CA ASP A 73 20.93 10.31 7.25
C ASP A 73 20.87 11.63 6.47
N TYR A 74 21.45 11.67 5.26
CA TYR A 74 21.38 12.82 4.37
C TYR A 74 20.03 12.95 3.64
N LEU A 75 19.19 11.91 3.66
CA LEU A 75 17.83 11.98 3.12
C LEU A 75 16.92 12.67 4.15
N PRO A 76 15.96 13.51 3.72
CA PRO A 76 15.04 14.17 4.65
C PRO A 76 14.33 13.21 5.62
N TYR A 77 14.03 11.99 5.15
CA TYR A 77 13.36 10.92 5.92
C TYR A 77 14.33 9.89 6.53
N GLY A 78 15.63 10.16 6.53
CA GLY A 78 16.62 9.34 7.25
C GLY A 78 17.31 10.09 8.39
N ASN A 79 16.97 11.36 8.59
CA ASN A 79 17.63 12.22 9.56
C ASN A 79 17.38 11.72 11.01
N VAL A 80 18.41 11.12 11.59
CA VAL A 80 18.38 10.52 12.92
C VAL A 80 18.05 11.54 14.01
N THR A 81 18.54 12.78 13.89
CA THR A 81 18.22 13.86 14.83
C THR A 81 16.74 14.20 14.80
N THR A 82 16.12 14.23 13.61
CA THR A 82 14.67 14.46 13.48
C THR A 82 13.88 13.30 14.07
N MET A 83 14.30 12.05 13.86
CA MET A 83 13.66 10.89 14.46
C MET A 83 13.79 10.87 15.99
N GLN A 84 14.97 11.19 16.52
CA GLN A 84 15.19 11.31 17.96
C GLN A 84 14.26 12.36 18.57
N ARG A 85 14.15 13.55 17.96
CA ARG A 85 13.21 14.58 18.39
C ARG A 85 11.76 14.09 18.39
N ALA A 86 11.34 13.37 17.34
CA ALA A 86 10.00 12.82 17.26
C ALA A 86 9.71 11.82 18.41
N VAL A 87 10.67 10.96 18.75
CA VAL A 87 10.56 9.98 19.85
C VAL A 87 10.57 10.66 21.23
N GLU A 88 11.44 11.66 21.43
CA GLU A 88 11.50 12.41 22.69
C GLU A 88 10.20 13.17 22.93
N ASN A 89 9.71 13.86 21.89
CA ASN A 89 8.46 14.59 21.93
C ASN A 89 7.26 13.66 22.10
N TYR A 90 7.31 12.39 21.66
CA TYR A 90 6.23 11.38 21.82
C TYR A 90 5.81 11.09 23.27
N ASN A 91 6.62 11.42 24.28
CA ASN A 91 6.23 11.23 25.68
C ASN A 91 5.55 12.46 26.35
N ASP A 92 5.34 13.56 25.61
CA ASP A 92 4.72 14.79 26.12
C ASP A 92 3.17 14.66 26.31
N PRO A 93 2.61 14.81 27.52
CA PRO A 93 1.18 14.61 27.78
C PRO A 93 0.20 15.54 27.03
N ASP A 94 0.64 16.61 26.34
CA ASP A 94 -0.22 17.51 25.54
C ASP A 94 -0.49 17.04 24.08
N HIS A 95 -0.35 15.73 23.84
CA HIS A 95 -0.21 15.06 22.53
C HIS A 95 -1.39 15.03 21.55
N LEU A 96 -2.52 15.66 21.85
CA LEU A 96 -3.72 15.58 21.02
C LEU A 96 -3.91 16.79 20.10
N THR A 97 -2.93 17.69 20.00
CA THR A 97 -2.95 18.75 18.99
C THR A 97 -2.46 18.19 17.67
N PRO A 98 -3.33 18.08 16.65
CA PRO A 98 -2.90 17.60 15.35
C PRO A 98 -1.86 18.58 14.76
N THR A 99 -0.74 18.03 14.33
CA THR A 99 0.44 18.83 13.97
C THR A 99 0.33 19.58 12.64
N TRP A 100 -0.78 19.46 11.92
CA TRP A 100 -1.03 20.14 10.64
C TRP A 100 -1.13 21.68 10.73
N PHE A 101 -1.08 22.25 11.94
CA PHE A 101 -0.94 23.70 12.17
C PHE A 101 0.47 24.15 12.58
N VAL A 102 1.43 23.23 12.75
CA VAL A 102 2.75 23.57 13.29
C VAL A 102 3.68 23.97 12.14
N SER A 103 4.19 25.20 12.17
CA SER A 103 5.35 25.60 11.37
C SER A 103 6.58 24.83 11.86
N GLY A 104 6.91 23.71 11.20
CA GLY A 104 7.99 22.81 11.60
C GLY A 104 8.38 21.81 10.50
N ASP A 105 9.33 20.92 10.81
CA ASP A 105 9.81 19.86 9.91
C ASP A 105 8.67 18.87 9.63
N LEU A 106 8.20 18.81 8.38
CA LEU A 106 7.11 17.94 7.92
C LEU A 106 7.37 16.47 8.23
N TYR A 107 8.63 16.04 8.25
CA TYR A 107 8.99 14.65 8.56
C TYR A 107 8.85 14.35 10.06
N GLU A 108 9.24 15.28 10.94
CA GLU A 108 9.04 15.14 12.39
C GLU A 108 7.55 15.04 12.72
N ALA A 109 6.73 15.92 12.13
CA ALA A 109 5.29 15.89 12.28
C ALA A 109 4.70 14.56 11.81
N PHE A 110 5.13 14.06 10.63
CA PHE A 110 4.73 12.76 10.12
C PHE A 110 5.08 11.60 11.07
N LEU A 111 6.30 11.56 11.61
CA LEU A 111 6.71 10.54 12.57
C LEU A 111 5.88 10.59 13.86
N ARG A 112 5.54 11.78 14.35
CA ARG A 112 4.67 11.94 15.53
C ARG A 112 3.25 11.42 15.27
N GLU A 113 2.65 11.79 14.14
CA GLU A 113 1.32 11.27 13.76
C GLU A 113 1.35 9.75 13.53
N MET A 114 2.45 9.23 12.99
CA MET A 114 2.70 7.80 12.87
C MET A 114 2.65 7.13 14.25
N GLY A 115 3.50 7.57 15.20
CA GLY A 115 3.53 7.02 16.57
C GLY A 115 2.21 7.15 17.33
N ASN A 116 1.43 8.21 17.06
CA ASN A 116 0.08 8.39 17.61
C ASN A 116 -0.97 7.45 16.99
N SER A 117 -0.65 6.84 15.85
CA SER A 117 -1.51 5.88 15.17
C SER A 117 -1.28 4.47 15.69
N ARG A 118 -2.36 3.75 15.99
CA ARG A 118 -2.30 2.34 16.41
C ARG A 118 -1.76 1.42 15.31
N PHE A 119 -2.11 1.71 14.06
CA PHE A 119 -1.75 0.91 12.89
C PHE A 119 -1.20 1.81 11.78
N VAL A 120 -0.16 1.33 11.08
CA VAL A 120 0.45 2.03 9.93
C VAL A 120 0.44 1.11 8.73
N LEU A 121 -0.21 1.51 7.63
CA LEU A 121 -0.12 0.73 6.40
C LEU A 121 1.28 0.85 5.81
N SER A 122 1.96 -0.29 5.62
CA SER A 122 3.26 -0.34 4.99
C SER A 122 3.29 -1.28 3.77
N PRO A 123 2.59 -0.92 2.67
CA PRO A 123 2.65 -1.68 1.43
C PRO A 123 4.03 -1.60 0.77
N ARG A 124 4.29 -2.51 -0.18
CA ARG A 124 5.51 -2.50 -1.01
C ARG A 124 5.71 -1.14 -1.66
N GLY A 125 6.95 -0.67 -1.68
CA GLY A 125 7.39 0.53 -2.39
C GLY A 125 8.07 0.14 -3.68
N ARG A 126 9.26 0.71 -3.94
CA ARG A 126 10.12 0.25 -5.03
C ARG A 126 10.69 -1.16 -4.76
N GLY A 127 10.96 -1.46 -3.48
CA GLY A 127 11.32 -2.79 -2.97
C GLY A 127 10.22 -3.39 -2.08
N ILE A 128 10.42 -4.66 -1.70
CA ILE A 128 9.51 -5.39 -0.83
C ILE A 128 9.65 -5.04 0.65
N ASP A 129 10.82 -4.56 1.06
CA ASP A 129 11.08 -4.02 2.39
C ASP A 129 11.15 -2.49 2.33
N CYS A 130 10.55 -1.81 3.30
CA CYS A 130 10.34 -0.35 3.28
C CYS A 130 10.85 0.28 4.58
N TYR A 131 11.54 1.41 4.46
CA TYR A 131 11.96 2.22 5.63
C TYR A 131 10.77 2.54 6.56
N ARG A 132 9.59 2.82 5.98
CA ARG A 132 8.35 3.08 6.70
C ARG A 132 7.93 1.96 7.67
N THR A 133 8.26 0.71 7.38
CA THR A 133 7.98 -0.41 8.28
C THR A 133 8.80 -0.25 9.57
N TRP A 134 10.09 0.08 9.43
CA TRP A 134 11.01 0.26 10.55
C TRP A 134 10.75 1.55 11.32
N GLU A 135 10.42 2.64 10.63
CA GLU A 135 9.94 3.89 11.23
C GLU A 135 8.73 3.62 12.15
N ALA A 136 7.74 2.88 11.66
CA ALA A 136 6.54 2.56 12.43
C ALA A 136 6.85 1.74 13.69
N ILE A 137 7.74 0.75 13.59
CA ILE A 137 8.18 -0.06 14.73
C ILE A 137 8.87 0.82 15.77
N ILE A 138 9.80 1.69 15.34
CA ILE A 138 10.55 2.61 16.22
C ILE A 138 9.61 3.59 16.91
N MET A 139 8.62 4.12 16.19
CA MET A 139 7.61 5.04 16.74
C MET A 139 6.55 4.34 17.60
N GLY A 140 6.61 3.02 17.75
CA GLY A 140 5.73 2.24 18.63
C GLY A 140 4.38 1.82 18.01
N SER A 141 4.18 2.09 16.72
CA SER A 141 3.00 1.69 15.96
C SER A 141 3.11 0.25 15.46
N ILE A 142 1.98 -0.33 15.07
CA ILE A 142 1.94 -1.68 14.48
C ILE A 142 1.87 -1.53 12.94
N PRO A 143 2.97 -1.73 12.20
CA PRO A 143 2.91 -1.74 10.75
C PRO A 143 2.11 -2.94 10.23
N ILE A 144 1.32 -2.71 9.18
CA ILE A 144 0.60 -3.72 8.41
C ILE A 144 1.32 -3.90 7.07
N VAL A 145 1.92 -5.07 6.86
CA VAL A 145 2.74 -5.38 5.67
C VAL A 145 2.13 -6.53 4.86
N PRO A 146 2.38 -6.57 3.54
CA PRO A 146 2.03 -7.72 2.71
C PRO A 146 2.77 -9.01 3.13
N ASP A 147 2.10 -10.16 3.00
CA ASP A 147 2.72 -11.48 3.20
C ASP A 147 3.62 -11.82 2.02
N THR A 148 4.92 -11.91 2.30
CA THR A 148 5.97 -12.03 1.29
C THR A 148 7.14 -12.84 1.84
N VAL A 149 8.13 -13.13 1.00
CA VAL A 149 9.32 -13.92 1.38
C VAL A 149 10.17 -13.27 2.48
N ILE A 150 10.00 -11.97 2.77
CA ILE A 150 10.70 -11.29 3.88
C ILE A 150 10.02 -11.45 5.23
N ARG A 151 8.90 -12.17 5.33
CA ARG A 151 8.11 -12.30 6.58
C ARG A 151 8.95 -12.64 7.82
N ASP A 152 9.99 -13.45 7.64
CA ASP A 152 10.84 -13.92 8.74
C ASP A 152 11.75 -12.80 9.30
N VAL A 153 11.97 -11.73 8.54
CA VAL A 153 12.67 -10.52 9.02
C VAL A 153 11.89 -9.87 10.15
N TYR A 154 10.57 -9.98 10.14
CA TYR A 154 9.67 -9.40 11.14
C TYR A 154 9.42 -10.33 12.33
N LYS A 155 10.08 -11.48 12.39
CA LYS A 155 9.87 -12.46 13.46
C LYS A 155 10.24 -11.86 14.81
N ASN A 156 9.32 -11.95 15.76
CA ASN A 156 9.38 -11.36 17.11
C ASN A 156 9.16 -9.84 17.18
N GLU A 157 8.89 -9.18 16.04
CA GLU A 157 8.49 -7.78 16.00
C GLU A 157 6.96 -7.62 16.03
N ARG A 158 6.49 -6.42 16.39
CA ARG A 158 5.05 -6.08 16.39
C ARG A 158 4.57 -5.71 14.99
N VAL A 159 4.60 -6.66 14.06
CA VAL A 159 4.19 -6.46 12.66
C VAL A 159 2.97 -7.32 12.36
N LEU A 160 1.95 -6.72 11.76
CA LEU A 160 0.77 -7.44 11.28
C LEU A 160 0.99 -7.79 9.81
N ILE A 161 1.19 -9.08 9.54
CA ILE A 161 1.36 -9.59 8.18
C ILE A 161 -0.01 -9.97 7.63
N MET A 162 -0.36 -9.45 6.47
CA MET A 162 -1.64 -9.66 5.81
C MET A 162 -1.39 -10.09 4.36
N ASP A 163 -2.26 -10.93 3.80
CA ASP A 163 -2.19 -11.29 2.39
C ASP A 163 -2.06 -10.05 1.50
N ASP A 164 -1.16 -10.14 0.52
CA ASP A 164 -0.86 -9.03 -0.36
C ASP A 164 -2.10 -8.63 -1.18
N LEU A 165 -2.75 -7.55 -0.76
CA LEU A 165 -3.92 -6.97 -1.42
C LEU A 165 -3.62 -6.47 -2.85
N THR A 166 -2.34 -6.48 -3.28
CA THR A 166 -1.92 -6.12 -4.64
C THR A 166 -1.81 -7.32 -5.58
N ASN A 167 -1.58 -8.53 -5.06
CA ASN A 167 -1.31 -9.73 -5.87
C ASN A 167 -2.54 -10.59 -6.20
N ASN A 168 -3.74 -10.03 -6.01
CA ASN A 168 -4.99 -10.54 -6.58
C ASN A 168 -5.90 -9.38 -7.01
N PHE A 169 -5.45 -8.60 -7.99
CA PHE A 169 -6.40 -7.98 -8.92
C PHE A 169 -6.89 -9.06 -9.90
N THR A 170 -7.60 -10.07 -9.39
CA THR A 170 -8.73 -10.64 -10.16
C THR A 170 -9.62 -9.46 -10.57
N PRO A 171 -10.19 -9.43 -11.80
CA PRO A 171 -10.95 -8.29 -12.30
C PRO A 171 -11.94 -7.86 -11.22
N ARG A 172 -11.67 -6.71 -10.58
CA ARG A 172 -12.42 -6.34 -9.38
C ARG A 172 -13.85 -6.11 -9.83
N ARG A 173 -14.74 -6.94 -9.29
CA ARG A 173 -16.18 -6.74 -9.40
C ARG A 173 -16.54 -5.39 -8.79
N TYR A 174 -17.54 -4.74 -9.36
CA TYR A 174 -17.95 -3.40 -8.98
C TYR A 174 -19.14 -3.47 -8.02
N LEU A 175 -19.04 -2.81 -6.88
CA LEU A 175 -20.24 -2.43 -6.14
C LEU A 175 -20.75 -1.13 -6.74
N THR A 176 -21.74 -1.24 -7.61
CA THR A 176 -22.36 -0.06 -8.23
C THR A 176 -23.46 0.50 -7.35
N LEU A 177 -23.41 1.81 -7.06
CA LEU A 177 -24.51 2.57 -6.49
C LEU A 177 -24.97 3.62 -7.51
N GLU A 178 -26.28 3.72 -7.74
CA GLU A 178 -26.84 4.76 -8.60
C GLU A 178 -26.64 6.15 -7.96
N ALA A 179 -26.10 7.09 -8.72
CA ALA A 179 -26.12 8.50 -8.39
C ALA A 179 -27.51 9.07 -8.67
N ASN A 180 -28.08 9.80 -7.72
CA ASN A 180 -29.37 10.47 -7.92
C ASN A 180 -29.19 11.98 -8.09
N GLY A 181 -30.19 12.69 -8.61
CA GLY A 181 -30.17 14.17 -8.67
C GLY A 181 -30.35 14.88 -7.31
N GLY A 182 -30.04 14.22 -6.18
CA GLY A 182 -30.26 14.73 -4.83
C GLY A 182 -29.20 15.75 -4.37
N ARG A 183 -29.41 16.33 -3.18
CA ARG A 183 -28.47 17.30 -2.54
C ARG A 183 -27.12 16.66 -2.20
N LEU A 184 -26.08 17.49 -1.99
CA LEU A 184 -24.71 17.10 -1.66
C LEU A 184 -24.60 16.00 -0.58
N GLY A 185 -25.40 16.09 0.49
CA GLY A 185 -25.41 15.09 1.56
C GLY A 185 -25.80 13.68 1.11
N ASN A 186 -26.68 13.55 0.10
CA ASN A 186 -27.05 12.24 -0.46
C ASN A 186 -25.89 11.62 -1.25
N GLN A 187 -25.13 12.45 -1.98
CA GLN A 187 -23.94 11.98 -2.70
C GLN A 187 -22.85 11.55 -1.71
N LEU A 188 -22.61 12.36 -0.68
CA LEU A 188 -21.65 12.06 0.37
C LEU A 188 -22.01 10.75 1.10
N PHE A 189 -23.28 10.57 1.47
CA PHE A 189 -23.75 9.34 2.11
C PHE A 189 -23.45 8.12 1.24
N ARG A 190 -23.76 8.18 -0.06
CA ARG A 190 -23.52 7.06 -0.98
C ARG A 190 -22.02 6.79 -1.13
N VAL A 191 -21.18 7.81 -1.22
CA VAL A 191 -19.71 7.65 -1.35
C VAL A 191 -19.17 6.91 -0.13
N LEU A 192 -19.57 7.32 1.06
CA LEU A 192 -19.11 6.73 2.31
C LEU A 192 -19.68 5.32 2.54
N SER A 193 -20.97 5.10 2.29
CA SER A 193 -21.60 3.79 2.42
C SER A 193 -21.08 2.80 1.38
N GLY A 194 -20.94 3.25 0.13
CA GLY A 194 -20.40 2.46 -0.97
C GLY A 194 -18.96 2.05 -0.70
N PHE A 195 -18.13 2.95 -0.19
CA PHE A 195 -16.76 2.63 0.21
C PHE A 195 -16.70 1.54 1.29
N GLY A 196 -17.50 1.67 2.35
CA GLY A 196 -17.54 0.69 3.44
C GLY A 196 -18.00 -0.70 2.98
N ILE A 197 -19.07 -0.75 2.18
CA ILE A 197 -19.63 -2.01 1.66
C ILE A 197 -18.68 -2.62 0.62
N ALA A 198 -18.14 -1.83 -0.32
CA ALA A 198 -17.20 -2.29 -1.33
C ALA A 198 -15.95 -2.89 -0.69
N LYS A 199 -15.42 -2.25 0.36
CA LYS A 199 -14.30 -2.77 1.15
C LYS A 199 -14.63 -4.10 1.83
N THR A 200 -15.85 -4.23 2.37
CA THR A 200 -16.31 -5.46 3.04
C THR A 200 -16.45 -6.62 2.05
N LEU A 201 -16.88 -6.33 0.82
CA LEU A 201 -17.12 -7.32 -0.24
C LEU A 201 -15.90 -7.54 -1.15
N ASN A 202 -14.76 -6.88 -0.88
CA ASN A 202 -13.58 -6.87 -1.75
C ASN A 202 -13.89 -6.44 -3.20
N ARG A 203 -14.66 -5.36 -3.35
CA ARG A 203 -15.12 -4.77 -4.64
C ARG A 203 -14.60 -3.35 -4.83
N VAL A 204 -14.71 -2.82 -6.05
CA VAL A 204 -14.51 -1.38 -6.34
C VAL A 204 -15.83 -0.66 -6.19
N ASN A 205 -15.87 0.43 -5.42
CA ASN A 205 -17.03 1.30 -5.35
C ASN A 205 -17.19 2.02 -6.69
N ASN A 206 -18.31 1.78 -7.37
CA ASN A 206 -18.63 2.39 -8.67
C ASN A 206 -19.90 3.22 -8.53
N PHE A 207 -19.88 4.41 -9.11
CA PHE A 207 -21.06 5.25 -9.25
C PHE A 207 -21.55 5.22 -10.67
N TRP A 208 -22.76 4.71 -10.85
CA TRP A 208 -23.45 4.85 -12.11
C TRP A 208 -24.24 6.15 -12.14
N VAL A 209 -24.03 6.96 -13.18
CA VAL A 209 -24.81 8.17 -13.42
C VAL A 209 -25.52 7.98 -14.76
N PRO A 210 -26.87 7.92 -14.78
CA PRO A 210 -27.58 7.89 -16.04
C PRO A 210 -27.29 9.18 -16.83
N SER A 211 -27.08 9.09 -18.14
CA SER A 211 -26.51 10.20 -18.92
C SER A 211 -27.37 11.49 -18.88
N ASN A 212 -28.68 11.36 -18.69
CA ASN A 212 -29.61 12.48 -18.48
C ASN A 212 -29.51 13.16 -17.10
N TYR A 213 -28.82 12.56 -16.13
CA TYR A 213 -28.59 13.11 -14.78
C TYR A 213 -27.19 13.69 -14.57
N ILE A 214 -26.25 13.47 -15.49
CA ILE A 214 -24.88 14.02 -15.42
C ILE A 214 -24.84 15.52 -15.10
N PRO A 215 -25.65 16.39 -15.75
CA PRO A 215 -25.61 17.83 -15.48
C PRO A 215 -25.99 18.22 -14.03
N HIS A 216 -26.70 17.34 -13.32
CA HIS A 216 -27.13 17.58 -11.93
C HIS A 216 -26.15 17.03 -10.89
N VAL A 217 -25.41 15.97 -11.24
CA VAL A 217 -24.48 15.28 -10.31
C VAL A 217 -23.08 15.89 -10.40
N GLU A 218 -22.66 16.33 -11.58
CA GLU A 218 -21.31 16.80 -11.85
C GLU A 218 -20.87 18.02 -11.02
N PRO A 219 -21.71 19.04 -10.79
CA PRO A 219 -21.36 20.16 -9.90
C PRO A 219 -21.17 19.71 -8.43
N LEU A 220 -21.97 18.73 -7.98
CA LEU A 220 -21.87 18.18 -6.62
C LEU A 220 -20.61 17.33 -6.46
N ARG A 221 -20.23 16.59 -7.50
CA ARG A 221 -18.95 15.86 -7.57
C ARG A 221 -17.77 16.81 -7.41
N GLN A 222 -17.73 17.89 -8.18
CA GLN A 222 -16.66 18.89 -8.09
C GLN A 222 -16.59 19.51 -6.69
N GLN A 223 -17.73 19.78 -6.06
CA GLN A 223 -17.77 20.25 -4.67
C GLN A 223 -17.21 19.20 -3.68
N LEU A 224 -17.58 17.92 -3.83
CA LEU A 224 -17.04 16.85 -2.98
C LEU A 224 -15.53 16.68 -3.15
N GLU A 225 -15.01 16.78 -4.38
CA GLU A 225 -13.57 16.66 -4.65
C GLU A 225 -12.77 17.84 -4.10
N GLN A 226 -13.34 19.04 -4.13
CA GLN A 226 -12.73 20.22 -3.51
C GLN A 226 -12.70 20.12 -1.98
N ILE A 227 -13.78 19.63 -1.36
CA ILE A 227 -13.90 19.52 0.10
C ILE A 227 -13.12 18.30 0.62
N PHE A 228 -13.13 17.19 -0.13
CA PHE A 228 -12.58 15.89 0.26
C PHE A 228 -11.70 15.29 -0.86
N PRO A 229 -10.53 15.87 -1.15
CA PRO A 229 -9.68 15.44 -2.28
C PRO A 229 -9.23 13.98 -2.16
N LEU A 230 -9.11 13.46 -0.93
CA LEU A 230 -8.73 12.07 -0.67
C LEU A 230 -9.85 11.06 -0.95
N LEU A 231 -11.12 11.50 -1.05
CA LEU A 231 -12.23 10.61 -1.42
C LEU A 231 -12.24 10.29 -2.93
N ASN A 232 -11.52 11.05 -3.75
CA ASN A 232 -11.49 10.84 -5.20
C ASN A 232 -10.86 9.49 -5.59
N SER A 233 -9.97 8.94 -4.76
CA SER A 233 -9.39 7.61 -4.98
C SER A 233 -10.28 6.46 -4.46
N SER A 234 -11.41 6.77 -3.82
CA SER A 234 -12.25 5.81 -3.12
C SER A 234 -13.40 5.23 -3.95
N TYR A 235 -13.63 5.78 -5.15
CA TYR A 235 -14.66 5.32 -6.08
C TYR A 235 -14.28 5.60 -7.55
N ILE A 236 -14.97 4.93 -8.48
CA ILE A 236 -14.95 5.28 -9.91
C ILE A 236 -16.35 5.70 -10.36
N ILE A 237 -16.46 6.39 -11.49
CA ILE A 237 -17.73 6.70 -12.13
C ILE A 237 -17.75 6.04 -13.50
N SER A 238 -18.81 5.31 -13.80
CA SER A 238 -19.04 4.72 -15.12
C SER A 238 -20.28 5.33 -15.77
N ASP A 239 -20.13 5.84 -16.99
CA ASP A 239 -21.24 6.12 -17.91
C ASP A 239 -21.65 4.76 -18.49
N ILE A 240 -22.78 4.22 -18.03
CA ILE A 240 -23.30 2.96 -18.55
C ILE A 240 -24.50 3.33 -19.41
N ASP A 241 -24.34 3.16 -20.73
CA ASP A 241 -25.45 3.17 -21.67
C ASP A 241 -26.51 2.15 -21.22
N ASP A 242 -27.79 2.43 -21.44
CA ASP A 242 -28.96 1.61 -21.07
C ASP A 242 -28.91 0.13 -21.53
N ASN A 243 -27.86 -0.28 -22.24
CA ASN A 243 -27.58 -1.64 -22.68
C ASN A 243 -26.80 -2.52 -21.67
N GLY A 244 -26.44 -1.99 -20.49
CA GLY A 244 -26.22 -2.75 -19.25
C GLY A 244 -24.94 -3.61 -19.13
N TYR A 245 -24.38 -3.67 -17.92
CA TYR A 245 -23.64 -4.86 -17.48
C TYR A 245 -24.65 -6.02 -17.28
N PRO A 246 -24.30 -7.27 -17.63
CA PRO A 246 -25.25 -8.38 -17.69
C PRO A 246 -25.81 -8.89 -16.34
N ASP A 247 -25.33 -8.44 -15.18
CA ASP A 247 -25.53 -9.17 -13.90
C ASP A 247 -26.03 -8.32 -12.71
N PHE A 248 -27.02 -7.45 -12.95
CA PHE A 248 -27.62 -6.63 -11.90
C PHE A 248 -28.92 -7.22 -11.31
N ILE A 249 -29.01 -7.29 -9.98
CA ILE A 249 -30.20 -7.54 -9.17
C ILE A 249 -30.82 -6.22 -8.71
N LYS A 250 -32.08 -5.99 -9.04
CA LYS A 250 -32.88 -4.89 -8.48
C LYS A 250 -33.26 -5.23 -7.05
N TYR A 251 -32.89 -4.40 -6.07
CA TYR A 251 -33.23 -4.62 -4.67
C TYR A 251 -34.10 -3.48 -4.14
N GLY A 252 -35.19 -3.87 -3.48
CA GLY A 252 -36.22 -2.99 -2.94
C GLY A 252 -37.45 -2.90 -3.84
N TYR A 253 -38.61 -3.17 -3.23
CA TYR A 253 -39.92 -3.17 -3.87
C TYR A 253 -40.85 -2.31 -3.00
N TYR A 254 -41.33 -1.20 -3.54
CA TYR A 254 -42.18 -0.27 -2.79
C TYR A 254 -43.36 0.15 -3.65
N LYS A 255 -44.58 -0.11 -3.16
CA LYS A 255 -45.86 0.25 -3.81
C LYS A 255 -46.04 -0.27 -5.25
N GLY A 256 -45.50 -1.44 -5.57
CA GLY A 256 -45.67 -2.08 -6.88
C GLY A 256 -44.55 -1.82 -7.87
N ASP A 257 -43.62 -0.92 -7.53
CA ASP A 257 -42.46 -0.60 -8.36
C ASP A 257 -41.14 -1.01 -7.69
N TRP A 258 -40.17 -1.42 -8.53
CA TRP A 258 -38.80 -1.68 -8.12
C TRP A 258 -38.09 -0.37 -7.83
N THR A 259 -37.42 -0.27 -6.67
CA THR A 259 -36.68 0.94 -6.29
C THR A 259 -35.35 1.06 -7.03
N CYS A 260 -34.81 2.29 -7.10
CA CYS A 260 -33.59 2.71 -7.84
C CYS A 260 -32.25 2.14 -7.33
N CYS A 261 -32.27 1.00 -6.63
CA CYS A 261 -31.05 0.40 -6.12
C CYS A 261 -30.78 -0.88 -6.90
N ILE A 262 -29.87 -0.75 -7.85
CA ILE A 262 -29.41 -1.84 -8.70
C ILE A 262 -28.05 -2.31 -8.15
N TYR A 263 -27.95 -3.57 -7.75
CA TYR A 263 -26.73 -4.17 -7.19
C TYR A 263 -26.26 -5.32 -8.08
N GLU A 264 -24.96 -5.59 -8.15
CA GLU A 264 -24.48 -6.84 -8.76
C GLU A 264 -24.82 -8.05 -7.86
N SER A 265 -25.17 -9.20 -8.44
CA SER A 265 -25.51 -10.41 -7.68
C SER A 265 -24.45 -10.77 -6.61
N PRO A 266 -24.83 -11.07 -5.35
CA PRO A 266 -23.88 -11.51 -4.33
C PRO A 266 -23.33 -12.92 -4.58
N GLU A 267 -24.08 -13.77 -5.28
CA GLU A 267 -23.78 -15.20 -5.45
C GLU A 267 -22.82 -15.49 -6.60
N LYS A 268 -22.57 -14.52 -7.48
CA LYS A 268 -21.75 -14.74 -8.67
C LYS A 268 -20.49 -13.94 -8.66
#